data_AF-H3C3V0-F1
#
_entry.id   AF-H3C3V0-F1
#
_cell.length_a   1.000
_cell.length_b   1.000
_cell.length_c   1.000
_cell.angle_alpha   90.00
_cell.angle_beta   90.00
_cell.angle_gamma   90.00
#
_symmetry.space_group_name_H-M   'P 1'
#
loop_
_entity.id
_entity.type
_entity.pdbx_description
1 polymer ?
#
loop_
_entity_poly.entity_id
_entity_poly.type
_entity_poly.pdbx_seq_one_letter_code
_entity_poly.pdbx_strand_id
1 'polypeptide(L)'
;MDKTSFSEGTLPMYALDLHFAGTDTTSNTLLTGFLYLMNHPHIQERCHQEIVKVLDDTELVTYEARSQMPYMQAVIHEVQRVANTVPLSVFHSTTNDTELMGYSIPKVRSTWSLKIYADLYGE
;
A
#
# COMPACT_ATOMS: atom_id res chain seq x y z
N MET A 1 -30.82 -19.91 -6.41
CA MET A 1 -31.25 -18.76 -5.59
C MET A 1 -30.00 -17.99 -5.23
N ASP A 2 -29.87 -16.78 -5.76
CA ASP A 2 -28.76 -15.86 -5.49
C ASP A 2 -28.61 -15.64 -3.99
N LYS A 3 -27.50 -16.12 -3.41
CA LYS A 3 -26.97 -15.55 -2.18
C LYS A 3 -26.03 -14.45 -2.62
N THR A 4 -26.51 -13.21 -2.64
CA THR A 4 -25.62 -12.06 -2.81
C THR A 4 -24.55 -12.13 -1.72
N SER A 5 -23.28 -12.01 -2.11
CA SER A 5 -22.13 -11.98 -1.17
C SER A 5 -22.21 -10.81 -0.17
N PHE A 6 -23.13 -9.88 -0.42
CA PHE A 6 -23.49 -8.77 0.43
C PHE A 6 -24.79 -9.11 1.18
N SER A 7 -24.68 -9.30 2.49
CA SER A 7 -25.78 -9.53 3.42
C SER A 7 -25.59 -8.69 4.70
N GLU A 8 -26.66 -8.41 5.44
CA GLU A 8 -26.60 -7.64 6.68
C GLU A 8 -25.66 -8.28 7.72
N GLY A 9 -25.60 -9.62 7.78
CA GLY A 9 -24.69 -10.33 8.68
C GLY A 9 -23.20 -10.23 8.30
N THR A 10 -22.89 -10.00 7.02
CA THR A 10 -21.50 -9.81 6.54
C THR A 10 -21.05 -8.36 6.57
N LEU A 11 -21.99 -7.41 6.68
CA LEU A 11 -21.70 -5.98 6.61
C LEU A 11 -20.74 -5.50 7.72
N PRO A 12 -20.87 -5.92 8.99
CA PRO A 12 -19.92 -5.54 10.04
C PRO A 12 -18.51 -6.02 9.76
N MET A 13 -18.35 -7.23 9.20
CA MET A 13 -17.03 -7.78 8.85
C MET A 13 -16.35 -6.96 7.77
N TYR A 14 -17.07 -6.58 6.71
CA TYR A 14 -16.50 -5.73 5.65
C TYR A 14 -16.16 -4.32 6.15
N ALA A 15 -16.97 -3.74 7.02
CA ALA A 15 -16.68 -2.43 7.61
C ALA A 15 -15.42 -2.46 8.48
N LEU A 16 -15.24 -3.53 9.28
CA LEU A 16 -14.04 -3.73 10.08
C LEU A 16 -12.80 -3.94 9.19
N ASP A 17 -12.90 -4.79 8.18
CA ASP A 17 -11.79 -5.04 7.24
C ASP A 17 -11.34 -3.75 6.54
N LEU A 18 -12.29 -2.96 6.02
CA LEU A 18 -11.99 -1.66 5.41
C LEU A 18 -11.35 -0.68 6.41
N HIS A 19 -11.81 -0.68 7.66
CA HIS A 19 -11.26 0.20 8.70
C HIS A 19 -9.82 -0.18 9.06
N PHE A 20 -9.54 -1.46 9.30
CA PHE A 20 -8.19 -1.93 9.59
C PHE A 20 -7.24 -1.70 8.41
N ALA A 21 -7.66 -2.10 7.21
CA ALA A 21 -6.87 -1.92 6.01
C ALA A 21 -6.53 -0.44 5.76
N GLY A 22 -7.48 0.48 5.96
CA GLY A 22 -7.26 1.91 5.78
C GLY A 22 -6.39 2.55 6.87
N THR A 23 -6.63 2.21 8.14
CA THR A 23 -5.96 2.83 9.29
C THR A 23 -4.50 2.41 9.38
N ASP A 24 -4.21 1.12 9.41
CA ASP A 24 -2.86 0.62 9.68
C ASP A 24 -1.92 0.96 8.52
N THR A 25 -2.37 0.74 7.28
CA THR A 25 -1.52 0.96 6.10
C THR A 25 -1.20 2.43 5.87
N THR A 26 -2.19 3.32 6.01
CA THR A 26 -2.00 4.76 5.81
C THR A 26 -1.13 5.34 6.93
N SER A 27 -1.36 4.95 8.18
CA SER A 27 -0.58 5.43 9.34
C SER A 27 0.89 5.04 9.21
N ASN A 28 1.19 3.79 8.86
CA ASN A 28 2.57 3.33 8.68
C ASN A 28 3.27 4.01 7.48
N THR A 29 2.53 4.25 6.40
CA THR A 29 3.04 4.98 5.22
C THR A 29 3.41 6.42 5.59
N LEU A 30 2.54 7.13 6.32
CA LEU A 30 2.80 8.50 6.77
C LEU A 30 3.97 8.57 7.76
N LEU A 31 4.00 7.67 8.74
CA LEU A 31 5.08 7.57 9.73
C LEU A 31 6.44 7.45 9.02
N THR A 32 6.53 6.51 8.09
CA THR A 32 7.78 6.27 7.37
C THR A 32 8.11 7.41 6.42
N GLY A 33 7.11 7.99 5.74
CA GLY A 33 7.29 9.16 4.90
C GLY A 33 7.86 10.36 5.65
N PHE A 34 7.33 10.66 6.84
CA PHE A 34 7.87 11.74 7.68
C PHE A 34 9.28 11.43 8.17
N LEU A 35 9.56 10.19 8.57
CA LEU A 35 10.90 9.78 8.94
C LEU A 35 11.91 10.00 7.80
N TYR A 36 11.54 9.66 6.56
CA TYR A 36 12.41 9.93 5.39
C TYR A 36 12.62 11.42 5.15
N LEU A 37 11.56 12.23 5.23
CA LEU A 37 11.67 13.69 5.05
C LEU A 37 12.54 14.35 6.12
N MET A 38 12.38 13.94 7.39
CA MET A 38 13.20 14.44 8.50
C MET A 38 14.70 14.14 8.31
N ASN A 39 15.03 12.99 7.71
CA ASN A 39 16.42 12.62 7.39
C ASN A 39 16.94 13.29 6.11
N HIS A 40 16.07 13.89 5.28
CA HIS A 40 16.43 14.53 4.02
C HIS A 40 15.86 15.95 3.94
N PRO A 41 16.35 16.90 4.76
CA PRO A 41 15.78 18.25 4.85
C PRO A 41 15.78 19.02 3.53
N HIS A 42 16.75 18.75 2.65
CA HIS A 42 16.80 19.34 1.30
C HIS A 42 15.65 18.86 0.39
N ILE A 43 15.18 17.62 0.56
CA ILE A 43 14.02 17.09 -0.16
C ILE A 43 12.75 17.73 0.40
N GLN A 44 12.63 17.79 1.73
CA GLN A 44 11.50 18.42 2.41
C GLN A 44 11.35 19.90 1.99
N GLU A 45 12.43 20.66 1.98
CA GLU A 45 12.44 22.06 1.55
C GLU A 45 11.96 22.20 0.10
N ARG A 46 12.46 21.35 -0.80
CA ARG A 46 12.03 21.38 -2.20
C ARG A 46 10.56 21.01 -2.39
N CYS A 47 10.03 20.05 -1.61
CA CYS A 47 8.59 19.77 -1.58
C CYS A 47 7.79 20.99 -1.11
N HIS A 48 8.23 21.63 -0.03
CA HIS A 48 7.58 22.82 0.52
C HIS A 48 7.55 23.97 -0.51
N GLN A 49 8.67 24.22 -1.19
CA GLN A 49 8.74 25.23 -2.26
C GLN A 49 7.78 24.95 -3.41
N GLU A 50 7.64 23.69 -3.84
CA GLU A 50 6.67 23.32 -4.87
C GLU A 50 5.23 23.53 -4.40
N ILE A 51 4.90 23.13 -3.17
CA ILE A 51 3.57 23.31 -2.57
C ILE A 51 3.21 24.80 -2.51
N VAL A 52 4.09 25.63 -1.94
CA VAL A 52 3.87 27.09 -1.85
C VAL A 52 3.71 27.72 -3.23
N LYS A 53 4.52 27.30 -4.21
CA LYS A 53 4.42 27.82 -5.57
C LYS A 53 3.10 27.46 -6.27
N VAL A 54 2.57 26.26 -6.02
CA VAL A 54 1.32 25.79 -6.65
C VAL A 54 0.09 26.38 -5.97
N LEU A 55 0.11 26.51 -4.65
CA LEU A 55 -1.03 27.00 -3.89
C LEU A 55 -1.11 28.54 -3.85
N ASP A 56 0.01 29.24 -4.03
CA ASP A 56 0.07 30.71 -3.95
C ASP A 56 -0.57 31.23 -2.63
N ASP A 57 -1.19 32.41 -2.63
CA ASP A 57 -1.97 32.96 -1.49
C ASP A 57 -3.28 32.19 -1.18
N THR A 58 -3.55 31.05 -1.82
CA THR A 58 -4.75 30.25 -1.51
C THR A 58 -4.48 29.28 -0.35
N GLU A 59 -5.22 29.45 0.74
CA GLU A 59 -5.07 28.58 1.93
C GLU A 59 -5.64 27.16 1.74
N LEU A 60 -6.29 26.87 0.60
CA LEU A 60 -7.04 25.63 0.41
C LEU A 60 -6.31 24.64 -0.52
N VAL A 61 -5.84 23.53 0.06
CA VAL A 61 -5.34 22.39 -0.71
C VAL A 61 -6.51 21.65 -1.35
N THR A 62 -6.56 21.64 -2.68
CA THR A 62 -7.55 20.86 -3.45
C THR A 62 -6.95 19.57 -4.01
N TYR A 63 -7.78 18.60 -4.36
CA TYR A 63 -7.30 17.36 -4.98
C TYR A 63 -6.72 17.62 -6.38
N GLU A 64 -7.27 18.60 -7.09
CA GLU A 64 -6.85 19.01 -8.43
C GLU A 64 -5.44 19.61 -8.43
N ALA A 65 -5.08 20.36 -7.37
CA ALA A 65 -3.75 20.94 -7.19
C ALA A 65 -2.64 19.87 -7.16
N ARG A 66 -2.97 18.63 -6.78
CA ARG A 66 -2.05 17.48 -6.79
C ARG A 66 -1.37 17.28 -8.15
N SER A 67 -2.11 17.50 -9.24
CA SER A 67 -1.60 17.32 -10.61
C SER A 67 -0.49 18.33 -10.97
N GLN A 68 -0.41 19.45 -10.25
CA GLN A 68 0.56 20.51 -10.46
C GLN A 68 1.79 20.39 -9.55
N MET A 69 1.86 19.36 -8.69
CA MET A 69 2.97 19.11 -7.76
C MET A 69 3.75 17.83 -8.12
N PRO A 70 4.43 17.78 -9.29
CA PRO A 70 5.10 16.58 -9.76
C PRO A 70 6.24 16.11 -8.84
N TYR A 71 6.96 17.02 -8.18
CA TYR A 71 8.03 16.65 -7.26
C TYR A 71 7.49 16.00 -5.99
N MET A 72 6.43 16.57 -5.39
CA MET A 72 5.76 15.98 -4.23
C MET A 72 5.19 14.59 -4.57
N GLN A 73 4.60 14.43 -5.76
CA GLN A 73 4.14 13.11 -6.24
C GLN A 73 5.30 12.12 -6.39
N ALA A 74 6.44 12.54 -6.93
CA ALA A 74 7.63 11.69 -7.02
C ALA A 74 8.14 11.26 -5.64
N VAL A 75 8.13 12.15 -4.65
CA VAL A 75 8.54 11.83 -3.27
C VAL A 75 7.57 10.83 -2.63
N ILE A 76 6.26 10.99 -2.80
CA ILE A 76 5.26 10.02 -2.30
C ILE A 76 5.50 8.64 -2.93
N HIS A 77 5.71 8.58 -4.24
CA HIS A 77 6.00 7.30 -4.91
C HIS A 77 7.30 6.67 -4.41
N GLU A 78 8.34 7.46 -4.16
CA GLU A 78 9.61 6.95 -3.64
C GLU A 78 9.47 6.43 -2.20
N VAL A 79 8.71 7.12 -1.36
CA VAL A 79 8.36 6.62 -0.02
C VAL A 79 7.63 5.28 -0.13
N GLN A 80 6.64 5.15 -1.01
CA GLN A 80 5.93 3.88 -1.19
C GLN A 80 6.83 2.76 -1.75
N ARG A 81 7.81 3.10 -2.60
CA ARG A 81 8.78 2.14 -3.15
C ARG A 81 9.71 1.60 -2.07
N VAL A 82 10.22 2.46 -1.19
CA VAL A 82 11.22 2.09 -0.17
C VAL A 82 10.56 1.56 1.10
N ALA A 83 9.44 2.15 1.50
CA ALA A 83 8.67 1.81 2.70
C ALA A 83 7.41 1.02 2.33
N ASN A 84 7.58 -0.08 1.59
CA ASN A 84 6.45 -0.95 1.28
C ASN A 84 5.89 -1.54 2.58
N THR A 85 4.72 -1.05 3.02
CA THR A 85 4.05 -1.44 4.27
C THR A 85 3.63 -2.92 4.28
N VAL A 86 3.48 -3.56 3.12
CA VAL A 86 3.14 -4.99 3.00
C VAL A 86 4.06 -5.65 1.96
N PRO A 87 5.35 -5.84 2.28
CA PRO A 87 6.36 -6.25 1.29
C PRO A 87 6.13 -7.65 0.71
N LEU A 88 5.40 -8.50 1.42
CA LEU A 88 5.06 -9.87 1.00
C LEU A 88 3.60 -10.03 0.55
N SER A 89 2.87 -8.93 0.42
CA SER A 89 1.42 -8.93 0.20
C SER A 89 0.68 -9.77 1.25
N VAL A 90 -0.60 -10.03 1.01
CA VAL A 90 -1.42 -10.95 1.82
C VAL A 90 -1.19 -12.40 1.38
N PHE A 91 -1.68 -13.33 2.20
CA PHE A 91 -1.60 -14.75 1.94
C PHE A 91 -2.40 -15.15 0.69
N HIS A 92 -1.73 -15.78 -0.28
CA HIS A 92 -2.36 -16.30 -1.50
C HIS A 92 -2.48 -17.83 -1.50
N SER A 93 -3.50 -18.33 -2.19
CA SER A 93 -3.74 -19.76 -2.43
C SER A 93 -4.14 -20.00 -3.88
N THR A 94 -3.60 -21.06 -4.49
CA THR A 94 -3.97 -21.50 -5.84
C THR A 94 -5.39 -22.09 -5.86
N THR A 95 -6.23 -21.65 -6.81
CA THR A 95 -7.58 -22.20 -6.98
C THR A 95 -7.59 -23.53 -7.75
N ASN A 96 -6.58 -23.76 -8.59
CA ASN A 96 -6.33 -24.96 -9.40
C ASN A 96 -4.82 -25.23 -9.48
N ASP A 97 -4.44 -26.43 -9.93
CA ASP A 97 -3.06 -26.75 -10.27
C ASP A 97 -2.60 -25.80 -11.39
N THR A 98 -1.45 -25.16 -11.21
CA THR A 98 -0.92 -24.15 -12.14
C THR A 98 0.58 -24.31 -12.32
N GLU A 99 1.10 -23.84 -13.45
CA GLU A 99 2.53 -23.74 -13.68
C GLU A 99 2.96 -22.27 -13.54
N LEU A 100 4.07 -22.02 -12.83
CA LEU A 100 4.70 -20.71 -12.73
C LEU A 100 6.19 -20.85 -12.99
N MET A 101 6.69 -20.21 -14.06
CA MET A 101 8.11 -20.25 -14.43
C MET A 101 8.71 -21.67 -14.52
N GLY A 102 7.96 -22.65 -15.04
CA GLY A 102 8.41 -24.04 -15.12
C GLY A 102 8.19 -24.88 -13.86
N TYR A 103 7.72 -24.29 -12.76
CA TYR A 103 7.40 -25.00 -11.53
C TYR A 103 5.91 -25.36 -11.49
N SER A 104 5.61 -26.63 -11.29
CA SER A 104 4.24 -27.11 -11.09
C SER A 104 3.80 -26.84 -9.64
N ILE A 105 2.82 -25.96 -9.49
CA ILE A 105 2.23 -25.53 -8.22
C ILE A 105 0.86 -26.21 -8.07
N PRO A 106 0.72 -27.24 -7.22
CA PRO A 106 -0.54 -27.92 -7.02
C PRO A 106 -1.55 -27.04 -6.28
N LYS A 107 -2.82 -27.36 -6.40
CA LYS A 107 -3.92 -26.79 -5.64
C LYS A 107 -3.75 -27.11 -4.16
N VAL A 108 -3.16 -26.19 -3.42
CA VAL A 108 -3.03 -26.28 -1.96
C VAL A 108 -4.15 -25.45 -1.31
N ARG A 109 -4.75 -25.97 -0.22
CA ARG A 109 -5.85 -25.30 0.52
C ARG A 109 -5.33 -24.30 1.58
N SER A 110 -4.03 -24.24 1.80
CA SER A 110 -3.36 -23.45 2.83
C SER A 110 -2.08 -22.77 2.30
N THR A 111 -2.22 -21.48 2.00
CA THR A 111 -1.24 -20.38 2.09
C THR A 111 0.20 -20.59 1.59
N TRP A 112 0.54 -19.93 0.48
CA TRP A 112 1.87 -19.99 -0.16
C TRP A 112 2.90 -18.98 0.38
N SER A 113 2.49 -17.87 1.00
CA SER A 113 3.45 -16.79 1.30
C SER A 113 4.45 -17.14 2.42
N LEU A 114 4.15 -18.11 3.28
CA LEU A 114 5.09 -18.59 4.31
C LEU A 114 6.12 -19.59 3.75
N LYS A 115 5.77 -20.37 2.73
CA LYS A 115 6.63 -21.43 2.22
C LYS A 115 7.84 -20.88 1.45
N ILE A 116 7.65 -19.78 0.72
CA ILE A 116 8.76 -19.05 0.08
C ILE A 116 9.73 -18.49 1.13
N TYR A 117 9.25 -18.06 2.31
CA TYR A 117 10.13 -17.56 3.37
C TYR A 117 10.95 -18.70 3.99
N ALA A 118 10.33 -19.84 4.31
CA ALA A 118 11.05 -21.03 4.78
C ALA A 118 12.06 -21.55 3.74
N ASP A 119 11.67 -21.60 2.47
CA ASP A 119 12.53 -22.09 1.38
C ASP A 119 13.65 -21.10 0.99
N LEU A 120 13.46 -19.78 1.16
CA LEU A 120 14.49 -18.76 0.89
C LEU A 120 15.42 -18.48 2.07
N TYR A 121 14.96 -18.66 3.32
CA TYR A 121 15.73 -18.38 4.53
C TYR A 121 16.17 -19.62 5.31
N GLY A 122 15.82 -20.82 4.84
CA GLY A 122 16.38 -22.08 5.30
C GLY A 122 16.10 -22.38 6.78
N GLU A 123 14.86 -22.78 7.08
CA GLU A 123 14.57 -23.68 8.20
C GLU A 123 13.86 -24.94 7.72
#